data_AF-A0A3B8L4H8-F1
#
_entry.id   AF-A0A3B8L4H8-F1
#
_cell.length_a   1.000
_cell.length_b   1.000
_cell.length_c   1.000
_cell.angle_alpha   90.00
_cell.angle_beta   90.00
_cell.angle_gamma   90.00
#
_symmetry.space_group_name_H-M   'P 1'
#
loop_
_entity.id
_entity.type
_entity.pdbx_description
1 polymer ?
#
loop_
_entity_poly.entity_id
_entity_poly.type
_entity_poly.pdbx_seq_one_letter_code
_entity_poly.pdbx_strand_id
1 'polypeptide(L)'
;MIKRILPLALLATLMVGIGLQATQGTAAEKKKGFVALKSLKKDFFVAVGDAKSWKVNGDVIECNGTPNGYICTKKSYTNYELSFEFRYPKQKGNSGVLNYIAGKHK
;
A
#
# COMPACT_ATOMS: atom_id res chain seq x y z
N MET A 1 -59.32 -28.95 -22.01
CA MET A 1 -58.22 -28.00 -22.29
C MET A 1 -57.62 -27.53 -20.97
N ILE A 2 -56.58 -28.21 -20.49
CA ILE A 2 -55.92 -27.94 -19.19
C ILE A 2 -54.59 -27.25 -19.49
N LYS A 3 -54.48 -25.97 -19.12
CA LYS A 3 -53.28 -25.15 -19.29
C LYS A 3 -52.24 -25.56 -18.25
N ARG A 4 -51.10 -26.10 -18.70
CA ARG A 4 -49.91 -26.36 -17.88
C ARG A 4 -49.20 -25.03 -17.62
N ILE A 5 -49.22 -24.57 -16.37
CA ILE A 5 -48.41 -23.44 -15.91
C ILE A 5 -47.13 -24.04 -15.33
N LEU A 6 -46.00 -23.76 -15.98
CA LEU A 6 -44.67 -24.16 -15.54
C LEU A 6 -44.10 -23.04 -14.65
N PRO A 7 -43.65 -23.29 -13.40
CA PRO A 7 -42.94 -22.28 -12.62
C PRO A 7 -41.44 -22.41 -12.91
N LEU A 8 -40.89 -21.51 -13.73
CA LEU A 8 -39.43 -21.34 -13.82
C LEU A 8 -39.03 -20.23 -12.85
N ALA A 9 -38.90 -20.61 -11.57
CA ALA A 9 -38.17 -19.84 -10.57
C ALA A 9 -36.68 -20.24 -10.61
N LEU A 10 -35.83 -19.32 -10.15
CA LEU A 10 -34.37 -19.43 -10.00
C LEU A 10 -33.53 -19.26 -11.28
N LEU A 11 -33.49 -18.03 -11.78
CA LEU A 11 -32.25 -17.54 -12.38
C LEU A 11 -31.34 -17.08 -11.24
N ALA A 12 -30.28 -17.86 -11.02
CA ALA A 12 -29.29 -17.66 -9.97
C ALA A 12 -28.79 -16.21 -9.96
N THR A 13 -28.98 -15.55 -8.82
CA THR A 13 -28.24 -14.37 -8.41
C THR A 13 -26.76 -14.73 -8.39
N LEU A 14 -26.07 -14.47 -9.50
CA LEU A 14 -24.62 -14.44 -9.58
C LEU A 14 -24.18 -13.23 -8.75
N MET A 15 -24.16 -13.38 -7.42
CA MET A 15 -23.35 -12.53 -6.56
C MET A 15 -21.91 -12.77 -6.98
N VAL A 16 -21.46 -11.98 -7.95
CA VAL A 16 -20.04 -11.67 -8.13
C VAL A 16 -19.63 -11.04 -6.82
N GLY A 17 -19.21 -11.88 -5.88
CA GLY A 17 -18.33 -11.48 -4.81
C GLY A 17 -17.04 -11.02 -5.46
N ILE A 18 -17.06 -9.78 -5.97
CA ILE A 18 -15.86 -8.97 -6.02
C ILE A 18 -15.49 -8.88 -4.56
N GLY A 19 -14.60 -9.79 -4.16
CA GLY A 19 -14.11 -9.89 -2.82
C GLY A 19 -13.75 -8.49 -2.39
N LEU A 20 -14.44 -8.02 -1.36
CA LEU A 20 -13.87 -7.03 -0.48
C LEU A 20 -12.61 -7.71 0.04
N GLN A 21 -11.50 -7.53 -0.67
CA GLN A 21 -10.23 -8.09 -0.30
C GLN A 21 -9.89 -7.34 0.97
N ALA A 22 -10.22 -7.99 2.10
CA ALA A 22 -9.87 -7.48 3.40
C ALA A 22 -8.42 -7.07 3.32
N THR A 23 -8.15 -5.83 3.69
CA THR A 23 -6.82 -5.27 3.83
C THR A 23 -6.10 -6.00 4.96
N GLN A 24 -5.79 -7.28 4.73
CA GLN A 24 -4.97 -8.03 5.63
C GLN A 24 -3.61 -7.38 5.58
N GLY A 25 -3.22 -6.77 6.68
CA GLY A 25 -1.90 -6.18 6.84
C GLY A 25 -0.81 -7.15 6.37
N THR A 26 0.32 -6.58 5.96
CA THR A 26 1.48 -7.31 5.46
C THR A 26 1.87 -8.43 6.43
N ALA A 27 2.54 -9.48 5.93
CA ALA A 27 3.02 -10.57 6.79
C ALA A 27 3.86 -10.07 7.98
N ALA A 28 4.53 -8.92 7.82
CA ALA A 28 5.28 -8.25 8.88
C ALA A 28 4.41 -7.69 10.00
N GLU A 29 3.22 -7.16 9.69
CA GLU A 29 2.31 -6.59 10.69
C GLU A 29 1.77 -7.63 11.67
N LYS A 30 1.82 -8.91 11.29
CA LYS A 30 1.40 -10.04 12.14
C LYS A 30 2.50 -10.50 13.09
N LYS A 31 3.75 -10.02 12.95
CA LYS A 31 4.87 -10.41 13.81
C LYS A 31 4.94 -9.54 15.06
N LYS A 32 5.10 -10.17 16.23
CA LYS A 32 5.29 -9.47 17.51
C LYS A 32 6.55 -8.59 17.45
N GLY A 33 6.42 -7.33 17.86
CA GLY A 33 7.53 -6.37 17.93
C GLY A 33 7.67 -5.45 16.72
N PHE A 34 6.95 -5.69 15.62
CA PHE A 34 6.92 -4.78 14.49
C PHE A 34 5.98 -3.60 14.75
N VAL A 35 6.40 -2.41 14.28
CA VAL A 35 5.58 -1.19 14.30
C VAL A 35 5.33 -0.77 12.87
N ALA A 36 4.07 -0.64 12.48
CA ALA A 36 3.70 -0.22 11.14
C ALA A 36 4.00 1.28 10.92
N LEU A 37 4.67 1.58 9.81
CA LEU A 37 4.92 2.94 9.33
C LEU A 37 4.12 3.16 8.04
N LYS A 38 2.89 3.67 8.18
CA LYS A 38 1.90 3.77 7.08
C LYS A 38 1.42 5.19 6.81
N SER A 39 1.61 6.10 7.75
CA SER A 39 1.12 7.46 7.64
C SER A 39 2.23 8.39 7.17
N LEU A 40 2.10 8.91 5.95
CA LEU A 40 3.03 9.91 5.42
C LEU A 40 3.21 11.11 6.37
N LYS A 41 2.11 11.62 6.94
CA LYS A 41 2.16 12.79 7.83
C LYS A 41 2.73 12.46 9.20
N LYS A 42 2.44 11.30 9.77
CA LYS A 42 2.88 10.94 11.14
C LYS A 42 4.30 10.41 11.14
N ASP A 43 4.58 9.47 10.25
CA ASP A 43 5.77 8.62 10.32
C ASP A 43 6.93 9.15 9.48
N PHE A 44 6.63 9.95 8.44
CA PHE A 44 7.61 10.41 7.46
C PHE A 44 7.61 11.93 7.27
N PHE A 45 8.64 12.43 6.60
CA PHE A 45 8.70 13.76 6.00
C PHE A 45 9.35 13.67 4.62
N VAL A 46 9.08 14.65 3.76
CA VAL A 46 9.73 14.73 2.44
C VAL A 46 11.13 15.30 2.63
N ALA A 47 12.13 14.46 2.43
CA ALA A 47 13.53 14.85 2.61
C ALA A 47 14.08 15.58 1.37
N VAL A 48 13.69 15.10 0.18
CA VAL A 48 14.04 15.68 -1.12
C VAL A 48 12.84 15.52 -2.06
N GLY A 49 12.62 16.50 -2.93
CA GLY A 49 11.51 16.51 -3.89
C GLY A 49 10.27 17.25 -3.38
N ASP A 50 9.09 16.86 -3.86
CA ASP A 50 7.81 17.48 -3.55
C ASP A 50 6.85 16.48 -2.88
N ALA A 51 6.08 16.95 -1.88
CA ALA A 51 5.05 16.16 -1.22
C ALA A 51 3.96 15.65 -2.17
N LYS A 52 3.68 16.38 -3.26
CA LYS A 52 2.71 16.00 -4.30
C LYS A 52 3.08 14.71 -5.02
N SER A 53 4.35 14.30 -4.96
CA SER A 53 4.80 13.02 -5.53
C SER A 53 4.34 11.81 -4.72
N TRP A 54 3.87 12.01 -3.48
CA TRP A 54 3.52 10.96 -2.54
C TRP A 54 2.05 11.01 -2.13
N LYS A 55 1.40 9.85 -2.08
CA LYS A 55 0.04 9.72 -1.55
C LYS A 55 -0.13 8.37 -0.85
N VAL A 56 -1.17 8.28 -0.04
CA VAL A 56 -1.65 7.01 0.53
C VAL A 56 -2.87 6.58 -0.27
N ASN A 57 -2.85 5.36 -0.79
CA ASN A 57 -3.93 4.74 -1.55
C ASN A 57 -4.33 3.43 -0.85
N GLY A 58 -5.39 3.48 -0.04
CA GLY A 58 -5.70 2.40 0.91
C GLY A 58 -4.56 2.22 1.91
N ASP A 59 -3.99 1.02 1.98
CA ASP A 59 -2.85 0.68 2.83
C ASP A 59 -1.47 0.84 2.16
N VAL A 60 -1.42 1.37 0.94
CA VAL A 60 -0.19 1.49 0.14
C VAL A 60 0.27 2.94 0.08
N ILE A 61 1.55 3.17 0.42
CA ILE A 61 2.24 4.42 0.10
C ILE A 61 2.69 4.35 -1.37
N GLU A 62 2.22 5.30 -2.18
CA GLU A 62 2.48 5.37 -3.61
C GLU A 62 3.32 6.62 -3.92
N CYS A 63 4.37 6.45 -4.73
CA CYS A 63 5.16 7.54 -5.29
C CYS A 63 5.04 7.55 -6.81
N ASN A 64 4.80 8.72 -7.41
CA ASN A 64 4.75 8.89 -8.87
C ASN A 64 6.12 9.17 -9.50
N GLY A 65 7.15 9.46 -8.68
CA GLY A 65 8.52 9.70 -9.11
C GLY A 65 8.77 11.03 -9.82
N THR A 66 7.83 11.99 -9.79
CA THR A 66 7.99 13.31 -10.46
C THR A 66 7.63 14.46 -9.51
N PRO A 67 8.58 15.33 -9.13
CA PRO A 67 10.03 15.20 -9.35
C PRO A 67 10.64 14.02 -8.60
N ASN A 68 11.90 13.69 -8.92
CA ASN A 68 12.67 12.71 -8.16
C ASN A 68 12.85 13.17 -6.71
N GLY A 69 12.81 12.23 -5.78
CA GLY A 69 12.93 12.51 -4.36
C GLY A 69 12.70 11.29 -3.48
N TYR A 70 12.75 11.48 -2.18
CA TYR A 70 12.47 10.44 -1.19
C TYR A 70 11.85 11.02 0.08
N ILE A 71 11.05 10.18 0.74
CA ILE A 71 10.61 10.41 2.11
C ILE A 71 11.58 9.75 3.09
N CYS A 72 11.73 10.35 4.26
CA CYS A 72 12.56 9.82 5.34
C CYS A 72 11.69 9.63 6.59
N THR A 73 11.99 8.62 7.40
CA THR A 73 11.31 8.45 8.70
C THR A 73 11.63 9.63 9.60
N LYS A 74 10.63 10.17 10.30
CA LYS A 74 10.86 11.22 11.30
C LYS A 74 11.68 10.73 12.48
N LYS A 75 11.46 9.47 12.87
CA LYS A 75 12.24 8.81 13.91
C LYS A 75 13.51 8.21 13.30
N SER A 76 14.64 8.44 13.95
CA SER A 76 15.89 7.74 13.68
C SER A 76 15.90 6.37 14.35
N TYR A 77 16.42 5.38 13.64
CA TYR A 77 16.61 4.01 14.13
C TYR A 77 18.08 3.62 13.99
N THR A 78 18.57 2.79 14.91
CA THR A 78 19.94 2.27 14.89
C THR A 78 19.94 0.79 14.52
N ASN A 79 19.60 -0.08 15.48
CA ASN A 79 19.42 -1.51 15.25
C ASN A 79 17.94 -1.80 14.98
N TYR A 80 17.62 -2.32 13.80
CA TYR A 80 16.24 -2.61 13.41
C TYR A 80 16.16 -3.78 12.43
N GLU A 81 14.99 -4.42 12.41
CA GLU A 81 14.55 -5.27 11.30
C GLU A 81 13.53 -4.47 10.48
N LEU A 82 13.80 -4.28 9.19
CA LEU A 82 12.89 -3.63 8.25
C LEU A 82 12.29 -4.68 7.32
N SER A 83 10.97 -4.77 7.31
CA SER A 83 10.22 -5.58 6.36
C SER A 83 9.21 -4.72 5.65
N PHE A 84 9.20 -4.77 4.32
CA PHE A 84 8.22 -4.09 3.49
C PHE A 84 8.06 -4.85 2.17
N GLU A 85 6.91 -4.64 1.54
CA GLU A 85 6.64 -5.13 0.19
C GLU A 85 6.61 -3.93 -0.75
N PHE A 86 7.10 -4.12 -1.97
CA PHE A 86 7.02 -3.10 -3.01
C PHE A 86 6.64 -3.73 -4.35
N ARG A 87 6.06 -2.91 -5.23
CA ARG A 87 5.73 -3.31 -6.59
C ARG A 87 5.82 -2.12 -7.54
N TYR A 88 6.03 -2.40 -8.83
CA TYR A 88 5.80 -1.45 -9.89
C TYR A 88 4.38 -1.65 -10.44
N PRO A 89 3.48 -0.66 -10.34
CA PRO A 89 2.07 -0.86 -10.72
C PRO A 89 1.84 -0.97 -12.23
N LYS A 90 2.74 -0.42 -13.06
CA LYS A 90 2.63 -0.44 -14.52
C LYS A 90 3.92 -0.92 -15.19
N GLN A 91 4.95 -0.08 -15.14
CA GLN A 91 6.25 -0.33 -15.76
C GLN A 91 7.36 -0.32 -14.70
N LYS A 92 8.42 -1.08 -14.96
CA LYS A 92 9.62 -1.07 -14.09
C LYS A 92 10.16 0.36 -14.01
N GLY A 93 10.40 0.83 -12.79
CA GLY A 93 11.05 2.11 -12.52
C GLY A 93 12.39 1.92 -11.82
N ASN A 94 12.95 3.02 -11.31
CA ASN A 94 14.07 3.01 -10.39
C ASN A 94 13.57 3.49 -9.01
N SER A 95 13.69 2.64 -8.00
CA SER A 95 13.32 2.93 -6.63
C SER A 95 14.19 2.10 -5.69
N GLY A 96 14.23 2.47 -4.42
CA GLY A 96 15.02 1.76 -3.42
C GLY A 96 14.80 2.28 -2.01
N VAL A 97 15.43 1.59 -1.06
CA VAL A 97 15.47 1.99 0.35
C VAL A 97 16.85 2.51 0.68
N LEU A 98 16.89 3.71 1.24
CA LEU A 98 18.11 4.32 1.76
C LEU A 98 18.19 3.98 3.25
N ASN A 99 19.25 3.28 3.65
CA ASN A 99 19.52 2.94 5.05
C ASN A 99 20.64 3.81 5.62
N TYR A 100 20.59 4.09 6.92
CA TYR A 100 21.61 4.87 7.63
C TYR A 100 21.94 6.23 6.99
N ILE A 101 20.91 6.95 6.52
CA ILE A 101 21.08 8.29 5.96
C ILE A 101 21.65 9.20 7.05
N ALA A 102 22.80 9.82 6.76
CA ALA A 102 23.48 10.74 7.65
C ALA A 102 23.74 12.08 6.96
N GLY A 103 23.80 13.15 7.75
CA GLY A 103 24.04 14.50 7.25
C GLY A 103 22.80 15.16 6.64
N LYS A 104 23.03 16.26 5.92
CA LYS A 104 21.96 17.06 5.32
C LYS A 104 21.41 16.35 4.06
N HIS A 105 20.09 16.28 3.94
CA HIS A 105 19.43 15.87 2.72
C HIS A 105 19.79 16.80 1.55
N LYS A 106 20.06 16.22 0.38
CA LYS A 106 20.46 16.92 -0.84
C LYS A 106 19.69 16.36 -2.02
#